data_AF-A0A3S1ECG8-F1
#
_entry.id   AF-A0A3S1ECG8-F1
#
_cell.length_a   1.000
_cell.length_b   1.000
_cell.length_c   1.000
_cell.angle_alpha   90.00
_cell.angle_beta   90.00
_cell.angle_gamma   90.00
#
_symmetry.space_group_name_H-M   'P 1'
#
loop_
_entity.id
_entity.type
_entity.pdbx_description
1 polymer ?
#
loop_
_entity_poly.entity_id
_entity_poly.type
_entity_poly.pdbx_seq_one_letter_code
_entity_poly.pdbx_strand_id
1 'polypeptide(L)'
;MRTNNQRLPRLALALTLSAFTTFGPAAAGAADLSSILFVNPLPKYPAWRLIGDCVANRAKELGIPATESGPTTGNLDATVMIQQIQQGIANKAGAILTFPATAGFVPVLQ
;
A
#
# COMPACT_ATOMS: atom_id res chain seq x y z
N MET A 1 -56.67 -2.60 57.17
CA MET A 1 -56.26 -1.65 58.24
C MET A 1 -54.79 -1.29 58.05
N ARG A 2 -54.47 0.01 58.12
CA ARG A 2 -53.20 0.67 58.53
C ARG A 2 -51.86 0.10 58.03
N THR A 3 -51.19 0.80 57.09
CA THR A 3 -49.99 1.69 57.27
C THR A 3 -48.74 0.92 57.74
N ASN A 4 -47.55 1.11 57.18
CA ASN A 4 -46.82 2.38 57.18
C ASN A 4 -45.46 2.24 56.46
N ASN A 5 -45.02 3.38 55.94
CA ASN A 5 -43.73 3.66 55.32
C ASN A 5 -42.53 3.39 56.24
N GLN A 6 -41.41 2.94 55.66
CA GLN A 6 -40.09 3.50 56.02
C GLN A 6 -39.24 3.76 54.77
N ARG A 7 -38.90 5.05 54.65
CA ARG A 7 -37.99 5.68 53.69
C ARG A 7 -36.55 5.31 54.03
N LEU A 8 -35.63 5.36 53.06
CA LEU A 8 -34.39 6.18 53.05
C LEU A 8 -33.47 5.76 51.87
N PRO A 9 -32.52 6.61 51.45
CA PRO A 9 -32.36 6.97 50.04
C PRO A 9 -30.91 6.73 49.56
N ARG A 10 -30.62 7.24 48.35
CA ARG A 10 -29.28 7.61 47.85
C ARG A 10 -28.32 6.45 47.62
N LEU A 11 -28.17 6.09 46.35
CA LEU A 11 -26.89 6.27 45.66
C LEU A 11 -27.17 6.25 44.14
N ALA A 12 -27.50 7.41 43.58
CA ALA A 12 -27.38 7.59 42.14
C ALA A 12 -25.88 7.74 41.86
N LEU A 13 -25.23 6.66 41.45
CA LEU A 13 -23.86 6.66 41.00
C LEU A 13 -23.81 7.39 39.65
N ALA A 14 -23.49 8.68 39.68
CA ALA A 14 -23.28 9.48 38.49
C ALA A 14 -22.01 8.98 37.78
N LEU A 15 -22.19 8.21 36.71
CA LEU A 15 -21.12 7.81 35.81
C LEU A 15 -20.82 9.01 34.89
N THR A 16 -19.88 9.89 35.30
CA THR A 16 -19.34 10.90 34.40
C THR A 16 -18.49 10.20 33.34
N LEU A 17 -19.05 10.01 32.15
CA LEU A 17 -18.33 9.50 30.99
C LEU A 17 -17.38 10.60 30.51
N SER A 18 -16.14 10.59 30.99
CA SER A 18 -15.07 11.43 30.45
C SER A 18 -14.78 10.99 29.02
N ALA A 19 -15.32 11.73 28.05
CA ALA A 19 -14.95 11.59 26.66
C ALA A 19 -13.52 12.09 26.47
N PHE A 20 -12.55 11.17 26.52
CA PHE A 20 -11.20 11.43 26.06
C PHE A 20 -11.23 11.46 24.53
N THR A 21 -11.38 12.65 23.96
CA THR A 21 -11.11 12.88 22.54
C THR A 21 -9.59 12.83 22.35
N THR A 22 -9.06 11.62 22.19
CA THR A 22 -7.70 11.43 21.68
C THR A 22 -7.66 11.94 20.24
N PHE A 23 -7.30 13.22 20.08
CA PHE A 23 -6.83 13.78 18.81
C PHE A 23 -5.48 13.15 18.45
N GLY A 24 -5.52 11.90 17.99
CA GLY A 24 -4.40 11.33 17.26
C GLY A 24 -4.30 12.02 15.90
N PRO A 25 -3.09 12.19 15.32
CA PRO A 25 -2.97 12.63 13.94
C PRO A 25 -3.77 11.66 13.07
N ALA A 26 -4.76 12.19 12.35
CA ALA A 26 -5.45 11.41 11.33
C ALA A 26 -4.37 10.97 10.33
N ALA A 27 -4.09 9.67 10.28
CA ALA A 27 -3.31 9.10 9.19
C ALA A 27 -4.05 9.50 7.92
N ALA A 28 -3.45 10.40 7.13
CA ALA A 28 -3.97 10.72 5.81
C ALA A 28 -4.02 9.38 5.06
N GLY A 29 -5.22 8.85 4.86
CA GLY A 29 -5.40 7.59 4.15
C GLY A 29 -4.74 7.73 2.79
N ALA A 30 -3.74 6.90 2.52
CA ALA A 30 -3.16 6.84 1.19
C ALA A 30 -4.29 6.57 0.20
N ALA A 31 -4.39 7.37 -0.86
CA ALA A 31 -5.39 7.16 -1.89
C ALA A 31 -5.22 5.75 -2.49
N ASP A 32 -6.33 5.12 -2.84
CA ASP A 32 -6.32 3.80 -3.46
C ASP A 32 -5.54 3.83 -4.79
N LEU A 33 -4.70 2.82 -5.01
CA LEU A 33 -3.91 2.70 -6.24
C LEU A 33 -4.79 2.27 -7.42
N SER A 34 -4.73 3.03 -8.52
CA SER A 34 -5.47 2.72 -9.74
C SER A 34 -4.89 1.56 -10.55
N SER A 35 -3.58 1.32 -10.44
CA SER A 35 -2.85 0.25 -11.12
C SER A 35 -1.41 0.15 -10.60
N ILE A 36 -0.74 -0.97 -10.88
CA ILE A 36 0.68 -1.20 -10.60
C ILE A 36 1.38 -1.62 -11.90
N LEU A 37 2.49 -0.96 -12.24
CA LEU A 37 3.47 -1.46 -13.20
C LEU A 37 4.69 -1.97 -12.45
N PHE A 38 5.03 -3.25 -12.58
CA PHE A 38 6.30 -3.79 -12.12
C PHE A 38 7.31 -3.88 -13.26
N VAL A 39 8.38 -3.08 -13.19
CA VAL A 39 9.51 -3.14 -14.12
C VAL A 39 10.57 -4.07 -13.53
N ASN A 40 10.46 -5.34 -13.91
CA ASN A 40 11.31 -6.44 -13.48
C ASN A 40 12.67 -6.40 -14.23
N PRO A 41 13.82 -6.31 -13.54
CA PRO A 41 15.12 -6.26 -14.21
C PRO A 41 15.48 -7.56 -14.93
N LEU A 42 14.95 -8.71 -14.50
CA LEU A 42 15.33 -10.03 -15.00
C LEU A 42 14.12 -11.01 -15.00
N PRO A 43 13.07 -10.74 -15.80
CA PRO A 43 11.81 -11.50 -15.75
C PRO A 43 11.92 -12.98 -16.15
N LYS A 44 13.06 -13.41 -16.68
CA LYS A 44 13.31 -14.82 -17.02
C LYS A 44 13.98 -15.62 -15.89
N TYR A 45 14.48 -14.96 -14.84
CA TYR A 45 15.24 -15.61 -13.77
C TYR A 45 14.32 -16.03 -12.62
N PRO A 46 14.47 -17.24 -12.05
CA PRO A 46 13.50 -17.79 -11.08
C PRO A 46 13.20 -16.88 -9.88
N ALA A 47 14.22 -16.30 -9.26
CA ALA A 47 14.03 -15.42 -8.10
C ALA A 47 13.23 -14.15 -8.45
N TRP A 48 13.49 -13.57 -9.62
CA TRP A 48 12.79 -12.38 -10.11
C TRP A 48 11.37 -12.68 -10.58
N ARG A 49 11.15 -13.87 -11.15
CA ARG A 49 9.80 -14.38 -11.45
C ARG A 49 8.96 -14.56 -10.21
N LEU A 50 9.54 -15.13 -9.15
CA LEU A 50 8.86 -15.29 -7.87
C LEU A 50 8.42 -13.94 -7.30
N ILE A 51 9.25 -12.90 -7.39
CA ILE A 51 8.88 -11.54 -6.98
C ILE A 51 7.70 -11.03 -7.82
N GLY A 52 7.76 -11.20 -9.15
CA GLY A 52 6.67 -10.84 -10.06
C GLY A 52 5.36 -11.54 -9.72
N ASP A 53 5.40 -12.86 -9.48
CA ASP A 53 4.26 -13.66 -9.07
C ASP A 53 3.67 -13.16 -7.75
N CYS A 54 4.51 -12.85 -6.76
CA CYS A 54 4.07 -12.28 -5.48
C CYS A 54 3.37 -10.92 -5.66
N VAL A 55 3.91 -10.03 -6.50
CA VAL A 55 3.30 -8.73 -6.80
C VAL A 55 1.95 -8.92 -7.49
N ALA A 56 1.89 -9.77 -8.52
CA ALA A 56 0.66 -10.05 -9.26
C ALA A 56 -0.42 -10.67 -8.36
N ASN A 57 -0.06 -11.66 -7.53
CA ASN A 57 -0.98 -12.30 -6.60
C ASN A 57 -1.52 -11.30 -5.58
N ARG A 58 -0.65 -10.49 -4.98
CA ARG A 58 -1.09 -9.50 -3.98
C ARG A 58 -1.97 -8.40 -4.59
N ALA A 59 -1.63 -7.93 -5.79
CA ALA A 59 -2.45 -6.95 -6.49
C ALA A 59 -3.83 -7.51 -6.83
N LYS A 60 -3.89 -8.77 -7.27
CA LYS A 60 -5.16 -9.49 -7.54
C LYS A 60 -6.03 -9.62 -6.28
N GLU A 61 -5.46 -9.98 -5.14
CA GLU A 61 -6.17 -10.04 -3.85
C GLU A 61 -6.79 -8.69 -3.46
N LEU A 62 -6.12 -7.59 -3.83
CA LEU A 62 -6.55 -6.23 -3.54
C LEU A 62 -7.45 -5.63 -4.63
N GLY A 63 -7.72 -6.35 -5.72
CA GLY A 63 -8.49 -5.83 -6.85
C GLY A 63 -7.78 -4.72 -7.64
N ILE A 64 -6.45 -4.63 -7.54
CA ILE A 64 -5.64 -3.61 -8.22
C ILE A 64 -5.09 -4.21 -9.53
N PRO A 65 -5.35 -3.61 -10.71
CA PRO A 65 -4.74 -4.06 -11.96
C PRO A 65 -3.21 -3.99 -11.87
N ALA A 66 -2.51 -5.08 -12.22
CA ALA A 66 -1.06 -5.13 -12.23
C ALA A 66 -0.52 -5.67 -13.56
N THR A 67 0.55 -5.06 -14.07
CA THR A 67 1.30 -5.53 -15.24
C THR A 67 2.79 -5.65 -14.90
N GLU A 68 3.48 -6.53 -15.63
CA GLU A 68 4.93 -6.68 -15.53
C GLU A 68 5.59 -6.39 -16.88
N SER A 69 6.71 -5.68 -16.86
CA SER A 69 7.61 -5.48 -18.00
C SER A 69 9.06 -5.73 -17.59
N GLY A 70 9.96 -5.84 -18.56
CA GLY A 70 11.39 -5.94 -18.30
C GLY A 70 12.21 -6.19 -19.56
N PRO A 71 13.55 -6.26 -19.44
CA PRO A 71 14.41 -6.72 -20.53
C PRO A 71 14.12 -8.18 -20.92
N THR A 72 14.06 -8.46 -22.22
CA THR A 72 13.77 -9.82 -22.73
C THR A 72 15.03 -10.62 -23.08
N THR A 73 16.19 -9.96 -23.15
CA THR A 73 17.49 -10.55 -23.53
C THR A 73 18.09 -11.44 -22.44
N GLY A 74 17.58 -11.39 -21.20
CA GLY A 74 18.13 -12.13 -20.07
C GLY A 74 19.34 -11.47 -19.40
N ASN A 75 19.65 -10.22 -19.78
CA ASN A 75 20.66 -9.39 -19.14
C ASN A 75 20.01 -8.15 -18.51
N LEU A 76 20.69 -7.56 -17.52
CA LEU A 76 20.30 -6.26 -16.98
C LEU A 76 20.47 -5.19 -18.06
N ASP A 77 19.45 -4.36 -18.25
CA ASP A 77 19.45 -3.28 -19.23
C ASP A 77 18.74 -2.06 -18.64
N ALA A 78 19.53 -1.12 -18.11
CA ALA A 78 19.01 0.09 -17.50
C ALA A 78 18.27 0.98 -18.50
N THR A 79 18.71 1.02 -19.77
CA THR A 79 18.07 1.84 -20.79
C THR A 79 16.65 1.36 -21.06
N VAL A 80 16.48 0.05 -21.27
CA VAL A 80 15.15 -0.55 -21.47
C VAL A 80 14.26 -0.34 -20.24
N MET A 81 14.79 -0.56 -19.04
CA MET A 81 14.01 -0.37 -17.81
C MET A 81 13.59 1.09 -17.61
N ILE A 82 14.49 2.06 -17.83
CA ILE A 82 14.17 3.49 -17.72
C ILE A 82 13.10 3.88 -18.75
N GLN A 83 13.19 3.39 -19.99
CA GLN A 83 12.16 3.62 -21.01
C GLN A 83 10.79 3.05 -20.59
N GLN A 84 10.76 1.85 -20.01
CA GLN A 84 9.52 1.23 -19.51
C GLN A 84 8.93 2.01 -18.33
N ILE A 85 9.76 2.54 -17.43
CA ILE A 85 9.32 3.43 -16.35
C ILE A 85 8.72 4.72 -16.93
N GLN A 86 9.40 5.36 -17.88
CA GLN A 86 8.90 6.56 -18.55
C GLN A 86 7.57 6.30 -19.27
N GLN A 87 7.41 5.15 -19.91
CA GLN A 87 6.14 4.73 -20.50
C GLN A 87 5.04 4.54 -19.44
N GLY A 88 5.37 3.93 -18.29
CA GLY A 88 4.45 3.80 -17.16
C GLY A 88 3.98 5.15 -16.63
N ILE A 89 4.89 6.12 -16.51
CA ILE A 89 4.57 7.50 -16.10
C ILE A 89 3.64 8.16 -17.13
N ALA A 90 3.97 8.08 -18.42
CA ALA A 90 3.15 8.64 -19.49
C ALA A 90 1.74 8.01 -19.53
N ASN A 91 1.64 6.71 -19.25
CA ASN A 91 0.39 5.96 -19.17
C ASN A 91 -0.37 6.17 -17.84
N LYS A 92 0.16 7.00 -16.93
CA LYS A 92 -0.44 7.28 -15.62
C LYS A 92 -0.65 6.01 -14.78
N ALA A 93 0.32 5.11 -14.76
CA ALA A 93 0.33 4.00 -13.82
C ALA A 93 0.16 4.53 -12.38
N GLY A 94 -0.69 3.88 -11.59
CA GLY A 94 -0.99 4.31 -10.22
C GLY A 94 0.21 4.17 -9.29
N ALA A 95 1.04 3.15 -9.52
CA ALA A 95 2.34 2.97 -8.93
C ALA A 95 3.29 2.29 -9.93
N ILE A 96 4.57 2.58 -9.81
CA ILE A 96 5.64 1.89 -10.53
C ILE A 96 6.57 1.26 -9.50
N LEU A 97 6.70 -0.06 -9.55
CA LEU A 97 7.66 -0.83 -8.78
C LEU A 97 8.84 -1.18 -9.68
N THR A 98 10.06 -0.98 -9.21
CA THR A 98 11.26 -1.40 -9.94
C THR A 98 12.40 -1.67 -8.96
N PHE A 99 13.44 -2.36 -9.45
CA PHE A 99 14.68 -2.53 -8.73
C PHE A 99 15.85 -2.02 -9.57
N PRO A 100 16.46 -0.87 -9.22
CA PRO A 100 17.55 -0.27 -9.98
C PRO A 100 18.85 -1.06 -9.79
N ALA A 101 18.98 -2.18 -10.50
CA ALA A 101 20.04 -3.18 -10.30
C ALA A 101 21.42 -2.79 -10.84
N THR A 102 21.58 -1.63 -11.48
CA THR A 102 22.84 -1.21 -12.11
C THR A 102 23.11 0.29 -11.94
N ALA A 103 24.38 0.68 -12.11
CA ALA A 103 24.81 2.08 -12.09
C ALA A 103 24.17 2.94 -13.19
N GLY A 104 23.55 2.34 -14.21
CA GLY A 104 22.82 3.08 -15.25
C GLY A 104 21.63 3.89 -14.72
N PHE A 105 21.15 3.60 -13.51
CA PHE A 105 20.11 4.39 -12.83
C PHE A 105 20.64 5.62 -12.08
N VAL A 106 21.96 5.80 -11.93
CA VAL A 106 22.53 6.93 -11.18
C VAL A 106 22.03 8.29 -11.69
N PRO A 107 21.98 8.58 -13.01
CA PRO A 107 21.53 9.88 -13.50
C PRO A 107 20.05 10.22 -13.21
N VAL A 108 19.23 9.24 -12.83
CA VAL A 108 17.79 9.43 -12.56
C VAL A 108 17.42 9.35 -11.08
N LEU A 109 18.37 9.01 -10.21
CA LEU A 109 18.17 8.88 -8.76
C LEU A 109 18.84 10.00 -7.94
N GLN A 110 19.36 11.04 -8.61
CA GLN A 110 20.05 12.18 -8.00
C GLN A 110 19.12 13.38 -7.82
#